data_AF-A0A1G9M3A7-F1
#
_entry.id   AF-A0A1G9M3A7-F1
#
_cell.length_a   1.000
_cell.length_b   1.000
_cell.length_c   1.000
_cell.angle_alpha   90.00
_cell.angle_beta   90.00
_cell.angle_gamma   90.00
#
_symmetry.space_group_name_H-M   'P 1'
#
loop_
_entity.id
_entity.type
_entity.pdbx_description
1 polymer ?
#
loop_
_entity_poly.entity_id
_entity_poly.type
_entity_poly.pdbx_seq_one_letter_code
_entity_poly.pdbx_strand_id
1 'polypeptide(L)'
;MDPVSAARALVEEMFPGAMYAFVGGSVLTESRTSTSDLDVVVVLDGLARPYRESLRWRGWPVDLFVHSETSLAAYLDKDFERRQPSLARMCAEGAVVTDRTGGRASDLQTALGERLAAGPGGLTTAQTERARYGLSDLLDDLAGTTDPGEQAFIRWEVVQAAARAALGVGRRWQGSGKWLLRELRAHDPALADELLSAHDDPARLTAVASKVLERAGGRLWEGYRAEGDPFHRPLRHIAAGELSGETAQSSGMRRLAAISGATAGSSRLWMGQTHVAPATRSSDHHHGASETAIYVVSGTPSFVFLEDGEERRHDARPGDYIFVPPYVPHREENPDPSQEAVVVIARSTQEAIVVNLPSLAG
;
A
#
# COMPACT_ATOMS: atom_id res chain seq x y z
N MET A 1 -9.60 14.79 30.37
CA MET A 1 -8.62 13.71 30.16
C MET A 1 -7.70 14.16 29.04
N ASP A 2 -6.38 14.02 29.21
CA ASP A 2 -5.44 14.29 28.11
C ASP A 2 -5.57 13.20 27.02
N PRO A 3 -5.16 13.49 25.77
CA PRO A 3 -5.36 12.57 24.65
C PRO A 3 -4.68 11.21 24.82
N VAL A 4 -3.48 11.17 25.42
CA VAL A 4 -2.72 9.93 25.58
C VAL A 4 -3.38 9.04 26.64
N SER A 5 -3.81 9.61 27.76
CA SER A 5 -4.58 8.87 28.77
C SER A 5 -5.93 8.40 28.23
N ALA A 6 -6.59 9.19 27.37
CA ALA A 6 -7.84 8.79 26.73
C ALA A 6 -7.64 7.61 25.77
N ALA A 7 -6.64 7.68 24.90
CA ALA A 7 -6.31 6.59 23.99
C ALA A 7 -5.85 5.33 24.74
N ARG A 8 -5.07 5.47 25.82
CA ARG A 8 -4.68 4.35 26.68
C ARG A 8 -5.89 3.66 27.29
N ALA A 9 -6.80 4.41 27.90
CA ALA A 9 -8.01 3.86 28.50
C ALA A 9 -8.95 3.24 27.44
N LEU A 10 -9.01 3.81 26.23
CA LEU A 10 -9.73 3.20 25.11
C LEU A 10 -9.12 1.85 24.72
N VAL A 11 -7.80 1.79 24.55
CA VAL A 11 -7.10 0.55 24.16
C VAL A 11 -7.22 -0.51 25.24
N GLU A 12 -7.13 -0.15 26.52
CA GLU A 12 -7.33 -1.07 27.64
C GLU A 12 -8.76 -1.65 27.67
N GLU A 13 -9.78 -0.83 27.36
CA GLU A 13 -11.19 -1.24 27.37
C GLU A 13 -11.57 -2.06 26.13
N MET A 14 -11.20 -1.61 24.93
CA MET A 14 -11.61 -2.22 23.67
C MET A 14 -10.66 -3.32 23.18
N PHE A 15 -9.38 -3.21 23.52
CA PHE A 15 -8.31 -4.07 23.02
C PHE A 15 -7.42 -4.59 24.16
N PRO A 16 -7.99 -5.25 25.18
CA PRO A 16 -7.25 -5.71 26.35
C PRO A 16 -6.15 -6.73 26.03
N GLY A 17 -6.07 -7.24 24.79
CA GLY A 17 -5.03 -8.13 24.28
C GLY A 17 -4.04 -7.49 23.31
N ALA A 18 -4.05 -6.16 23.14
CA ALA A 18 -3.16 -5.50 22.18
C ALA A 18 -1.67 -5.76 22.48
N MET A 19 -0.93 -6.17 21.46
CA MET A 19 0.52 -6.33 21.52
C MET A 19 1.16 -4.98 21.80
N TYR A 20 0.84 -4.00 20.98
CA TYR A 20 1.19 -2.60 21.18
C TYR A 20 0.20 -1.70 20.46
N ALA A 21 0.16 -0.44 20.87
CA ALA A 21 -0.65 0.57 20.19
C ALA A 21 -0.02 1.96 20.32
N PHE A 22 -0.33 2.80 19.34
CA PHE A 22 0.09 4.19 19.25
C PHE A 22 -1.14 5.07 19.20
N VAL A 23 -1.05 6.27 19.78
CA VAL A 23 -1.93 7.38 19.42
C VAL A 23 -1.10 8.42 18.70
N GLY A 24 -1.53 8.82 17.52
CA GLY A 24 -0.86 9.81 16.68
C GLY A 24 -1.78 10.98 16.35
N GLY A 25 -1.46 11.66 15.25
CA GLY A 25 -2.34 12.65 14.67
C GLY A 25 -2.25 14.04 15.29
N SER A 26 -3.17 14.91 14.86
CA SER A 26 -3.12 16.34 15.22
C SER A 26 -3.27 16.58 16.72
N VAL A 27 -3.89 15.65 17.45
CA VAL A 27 -4.20 15.77 18.87
C VAL A 27 -2.96 15.83 19.77
N LEU A 28 -1.81 15.36 19.28
CA LEU A 28 -0.53 15.41 20.00
C LEU A 28 0.33 16.63 19.64
N THR A 29 -0.13 17.48 18.73
CA THR A 29 0.64 18.61 18.21
C THR A 29 0.04 19.94 18.63
N GLU A 30 0.77 21.04 18.40
CA GLU A 30 0.26 22.40 18.57
C GLU A 30 -0.96 22.72 17.67
N SER A 31 -1.20 21.91 16.63
CA SER A 31 -2.34 22.04 15.72
C SER A 31 -3.64 21.41 16.24
N ARG A 32 -3.69 20.96 17.50
CA ARG A 32 -4.89 20.37 18.11
C ARG A 32 -6.05 21.36 18.13
N THR A 33 -7.24 20.91 17.73
CA THR A 33 -8.49 21.68 17.81
C THR A 33 -9.55 20.92 18.62
N SER A 34 -10.70 21.55 18.85
CA SER A 34 -11.87 20.89 19.45
C SER A 34 -12.47 19.79 18.57
N THR A 35 -12.11 19.73 17.29
CA THR A 35 -12.54 18.71 16.34
C THR A 35 -11.44 17.68 16.05
N SER A 36 -10.29 17.76 16.72
CA SER A 36 -9.24 16.74 16.60
C SER A 36 -9.72 15.42 17.17
N ASP A 37 -9.55 14.37 16.37
CA ASP A 37 -9.74 12.97 16.67
C ASP A 37 -8.52 12.33 17.33
N LEU A 38 -8.76 11.21 18.00
CA LEU A 38 -7.72 10.29 18.41
C LEU A 38 -7.46 9.34 17.24
N ASP A 39 -6.35 9.54 16.53
CA ASP A 39 -5.86 8.58 15.54
C ASP A 39 -5.12 7.46 16.28
N VAL A 40 -5.74 6.29 16.45
CA VAL A 40 -5.18 5.20 17.27
C VAL A 40 -4.84 4.00 16.38
N VAL A 41 -3.56 3.64 16.34
CA VAL A 41 -3.08 2.43 15.66
C VAL A 41 -2.95 1.32 16.68
N VAL A 42 -3.68 0.23 16.50
CA VAL A 42 -3.69 -0.92 17.41
C VAL A 42 -3.12 -2.14 16.69
N VAL A 43 -2.13 -2.79 17.30
CA VAL A 43 -1.57 -4.03 16.78
C VAL A 43 -1.94 -5.19 17.68
N LEU A 44 -2.61 -6.18 17.10
CA LEU A 44 -3.08 -7.38 17.77
C LEU A 44 -2.35 -8.61 17.21
N ASP A 45 -2.14 -9.59 18.08
CA ASP A 45 -1.69 -10.92 17.66
C ASP A 45 -2.85 -11.68 17.01
N GLY A 46 -2.59 -12.43 15.94
CA GLY A 46 -3.60 -13.26 15.28
C GLY A 46 -4.82 -12.52 14.67
N LEU A 47 -4.76 -11.21 14.42
CA LEU A 47 -5.88 -10.50 13.78
C LEU A 47 -6.15 -11.02 12.37
N ALA A 48 -7.31 -11.65 12.18
CA ALA A 48 -7.69 -12.27 10.92
C ALA A 48 -7.87 -11.27 9.77
N ARG A 49 -8.41 -10.08 10.03
CA ARG A 49 -8.64 -9.04 9.01
C ARG A 49 -8.34 -7.65 9.58
N PRO A 50 -7.44 -6.86 8.96
CA PRO A 50 -7.24 -5.48 9.37
C PRO A 50 -8.48 -4.65 9.03
N TYR A 51 -8.77 -3.65 9.84
CA TYR A 51 -9.89 -2.76 9.61
C TYR A 51 -9.60 -1.34 10.11
N ARG A 52 -10.36 -0.39 9.56
CA ARG A 52 -10.44 0.98 10.04
C ARG A 52 -11.85 1.25 10.52
N GLU A 53 -11.98 1.87 11.68
CA GLU A 53 -13.27 2.22 12.26
C GLU A 53 -13.25 3.63 12.82
N SER A 54 -14.26 4.43 12.51
CA SER A 54 -14.48 5.74 13.12
C SER A 54 -15.60 5.62 14.14
N LEU A 55 -15.34 5.98 15.40
CA LEU A 55 -16.31 5.85 16.48
C LEU A 55 -16.25 7.02 17.46
N ARG A 56 -17.23 7.07 18.37
CA ARG A 56 -17.22 7.98 19.52
C ARG A 56 -17.02 7.19 20.81
N TRP A 57 -15.94 7.47 21.53
CA TRP A 57 -15.65 6.82 22.80
C TRP A 57 -15.55 7.87 23.91
N ARG A 58 -16.46 7.81 24.88
CA ARG A 58 -16.56 8.76 26.00
C ARG A 58 -16.49 10.24 25.56
N GLY A 59 -17.13 10.54 24.42
CA GLY A 59 -17.18 11.87 23.81
C GLY A 59 -16.05 12.20 22.83
N TRP A 60 -14.95 11.43 22.81
CA TRP A 60 -13.88 11.59 21.84
C TRP A 60 -14.27 11.03 20.47
N PRO A 61 -14.08 11.77 19.38
CA PRO A 61 -14.00 11.17 18.05
C PRO A 61 -12.69 10.37 17.95
N VAL A 62 -12.76 9.15 17.45
CA VAL A 62 -11.64 8.22 17.35
C VAL A 62 -11.64 7.60 15.98
N ASP A 63 -10.48 7.61 15.34
CA ASP A 63 -10.19 6.85 14.14
C ASP A 63 -9.23 5.71 14.51
N LEU A 64 -9.76 4.48 14.52
CA LEU A 64 -9.02 3.27 14.81
C LEU A 64 -8.42 2.68 13.54
N PHE A 65 -7.14 2.30 13.60
CA PHE A 65 -6.43 1.54 12.58
C PHE A 65 -5.95 0.23 13.22
N VAL A 66 -6.69 -0.86 13.02
CA VAL A 66 -6.46 -2.13 13.71
C VAL A 66 -5.81 -3.13 12.77
N HIS A 67 -4.65 -3.63 13.16
CA HIS A 67 -3.76 -4.42 12.32
C HIS A 67 -3.15 -5.62 13.08
N SER A 68 -2.78 -6.67 12.35
CA SER A 68 -1.65 -7.55 12.73
C SER A 68 -0.33 -6.93 12.27
N GLU A 69 0.82 -7.36 12.80
CA GLU A 69 2.14 -6.88 12.34
C GLU A 69 2.32 -7.00 10.82
N THR A 70 1.93 -8.15 10.27
CA THR A 70 2.00 -8.43 8.82
C THR A 70 1.14 -7.47 8.00
N SER A 71 -0.09 -7.22 8.46
CA SER A 71 -0.97 -6.27 7.76
C SER A 71 -0.50 -4.83 7.89
N LEU A 72 0.05 -4.44 9.05
CA LEU A 72 0.58 -3.09 9.27
C LEU A 72 1.74 -2.81 8.32
N ALA A 73 2.71 -3.74 8.23
CA ALA A 73 3.85 -3.64 7.33
C ALA A 73 3.42 -3.42 5.87
N ALA A 74 2.42 -4.18 5.40
CA ALA A 74 1.92 -4.04 4.04
C ALA A 74 1.25 -2.69 3.75
N TYR A 75 0.50 -2.14 4.72
CA TYR A 75 -0.11 -0.82 4.56
C TYR A 75 0.94 0.31 4.62
N LEU A 76 1.97 0.16 5.46
CA LEU A 76 3.10 1.08 5.51
C LEU A 76 3.83 1.15 4.17
N ASP A 77 4.13 0.01 3.54
CA ASP A 77 4.81 -0.01 2.24
C ASP A 77 3.98 0.66 1.15
N LYS A 78 2.67 0.41 1.11
CA LYS A 78 1.75 1.08 0.18
C LYS A 78 1.72 2.60 0.37
N ASP A 79 1.74 3.06 1.62
CA ASP A 79 1.79 4.48 1.98
C ASP A 79 3.10 5.12 1.49
N PHE A 80 4.23 4.44 1.67
CA PHE A 80 5.54 4.88 1.19
C PHE A 80 5.62 4.91 -0.35
N GLU A 81 5.11 3.88 -1.05
CA GLU A 81 5.06 3.84 -2.52
C GLU A 81 4.26 5.00 -3.11
N ARG A 82 3.13 5.34 -2.48
CA ARG A 82 2.29 6.49 -2.86
C ARG A 82 2.85 7.83 -2.38
N ARG A 83 3.98 7.82 -1.67
CA ARG A 83 4.64 8.97 -1.05
C ARG A 83 3.76 9.72 -0.05
N GLN A 84 2.81 9.05 0.60
CA GLN A 84 1.89 9.65 1.58
C GLN A 84 1.95 8.83 2.88
N PRO A 85 3.02 8.99 3.70
CA PRO A 85 3.32 8.08 4.80
C PRO A 85 2.52 8.39 6.08
N SER A 86 1.20 8.46 5.97
CA SER A 86 0.32 8.88 7.07
C SER A 86 0.35 7.90 8.24
N LEU A 87 0.21 6.60 7.97
CA LEU A 87 0.25 5.55 8.98
C LEU A 87 1.63 5.45 9.63
N ALA A 88 2.69 5.62 8.82
CA ALA A 88 4.06 5.62 9.32
C ALA A 88 4.32 6.77 10.31
N ARG A 89 3.82 7.98 10.04
CA ARG A 89 3.94 9.12 10.96
C ARG A 89 3.18 8.89 12.25
N MET A 90 1.96 8.34 12.17
CA MET A 90 1.18 8.03 13.37
C MET A 90 1.94 7.08 14.31
N CYS A 91 2.61 6.07 13.75
CA CYS A 91 3.45 5.18 14.54
C CYS A 91 4.75 5.85 15.01
N ALA A 92 5.49 6.53 14.12
CA ALA A 92 6.82 7.07 14.43
C ALA A 92 6.81 8.26 15.39
N GLU A 93 5.86 9.19 15.21
CA GLU A 93 5.76 10.43 15.98
C GLU A 93 4.72 10.35 17.11
N GLY A 94 3.88 9.30 17.09
CA GLY A 94 2.84 9.09 18.09
C GLY A 94 3.38 8.68 19.46
N ALA A 95 2.52 8.78 20.47
CA ALA A 95 2.80 8.26 21.79
C ALA A 95 2.44 6.76 21.87
N VAL A 96 3.36 5.94 22.38
CA VAL A 96 3.07 4.54 22.71
C VAL A 96 2.07 4.50 23.87
N VAL A 97 0.87 3.96 23.62
CA VAL A 97 -0.18 3.84 24.65
C VAL A 97 -0.15 2.49 25.34
N THR A 98 0.35 1.43 24.69
CA THR A 98 0.65 0.14 25.31
C THR A 98 1.77 -0.56 24.54
N ASP A 99 2.61 -1.33 25.22
CA ASP A 99 3.55 -2.28 24.61
C ASP A 99 3.75 -3.46 25.57
N ARG A 100 3.36 -4.66 25.11
CA ARG A 100 3.47 -5.93 25.82
C ARG A 100 4.50 -6.87 25.21
N THR A 101 5.25 -6.37 24.23
CA THR A 101 6.19 -7.15 23.42
C THR A 101 7.65 -6.95 23.82
N GLY A 102 7.90 -6.13 24.84
CA GLY A 102 9.25 -5.87 25.35
C GLY A 102 10.07 -4.91 24.47
N GLY A 103 9.41 -4.04 23.69
CA GLY A 103 10.07 -2.96 22.96
C GLY A 103 9.80 -2.89 21.46
N ARG A 104 9.00 -3.81 20.88
CA ARG A 104 8.73 -3.79 19.43
C ARG A 104 8.05 -2.51 18.98
N ALA A 105 7.26 -1.88 19.85
CA ALA A 105 6.64 -0.60 19.53
C ALA A 105 7.72 0.46 19.25
N SER A 106 8.68 0.59 20.16
CA SER A 106 9.81 1.54 20.08
C SER A 106 10.76 1.24 18.91
N ASP A 107 11.02 -0.05 18.64
CA ASP A 107 11.82 -0.47 17.48
C ASP A 107 11.14 -0.03 16.18
N LEU A 108 9.82 -0.23 16.08
CA LEU A 108 9.03 0.22 14.94
C LEU A 108 9.03 1.76 14.81
N GLN A 109 8.92 2.50 15.91
CA GLN A 109 9.01 3.98 15.87
C GLN A 109 10.35 4.42 15.29
N THR A 110 11.44 3.82 15.76
CA THR A 110 12.81 4.13 15.30
C THR A 110 12.95 3.86 13.80
N ALA A 111 12.59 2.65 13.37
CA ALA A 111 12.71 2.25 11.97
C ALA A 111 11.86 3.13 11.04
N LEU A 112 10.64 3.47 11.45
CA LEU A 112 9.77 4.37 10.67
C LEU A 112 10.28 5.81 10.67
N GLY A 113 10.79 6.30 11.80
CA GLY A 113 11.41 7.61 11.91
C GLY A 113 12.60 7.78 10.98
N GLU A 114 13.49 6.78 10.92
CA GLU A 114 14.62 6.75 9.99
C GLU A 114 14.16 6.76 8.52
N ARG A 115 13.17 5.92 8.17
CA ARG A 115 12.62 5.88 6.80
C ARG A 115 11.92 7.17 6.41
N LEU A 116 11.19 7.80 7.33
CA LEU A 116 10.56 9.11 7.13
C LEU A 116 11.61 10.20 6.92
N ALA A 117 12.68 10.22 7.72
CA ALA A 117 13.75 11.20 7.61
C ALA A 117 14.52 11.08 6.28
N ALA A 118 14.68 9.87 5.75
CA ALA A 118 15.34 9.62 4.47
C ALA A 118 14.60 10.22 3.27
N GLY A 119 13.27 10.37 3.35
CA GLY A 119 12.42 10.85 2.25
C GLY A 119 12.18 9.79 1.17
N PRO A 120 11.27 10.05 0.20
CA PRO A 120 11.04 9.15 -0.92
C PRO A 120 12.20 9.16 -1.92
N GLY A 121 12.28 8.11 -2.73
CA GLY A 121 13.19 8.07 -3.89
C GLY A 121 12.91 9.21 -4.89
N GLY A 122 13.84 9.43 -5.83
CA GLY A 122 13.64 10.38 -6.93
C GLY A 122 12.42 10.03 -7.79
N LEU A 123 11.85 11.03 -8.48
CA LEU A 123 10.86 10.76 -9.52
C LEU A 123 11.54 10.06 -10.71
N THR A 124 10.85 9.13 -11.35
CA THR A 124 11.28 8.60 -12.65
C THR A 124 11.13 9.67 -13.73
N THR A 125 11.84 9.54 -14.86
CA THR A 125 11.71 10.47 -16.00
C THR A 125 10.26 10.66 -16.41
N ALA A 126 9.50 9.58 -16.57
CA ALA A 126 8.09 9.64 -16.93
C ALA A 126 7.22 10.35 -15.87
N GLN A 127 7.54 10.20 -14.57
CA GLN A 127 6.84 10.91 -13.50
C GLN A 127 7.14 12.42 -13.55
N THR A 128 8.41 12.79 -13.75
CA THR A 128 8.84 14.19 -13.91
C THR A 128 8.19 14.83 -15.13
N GLU A 129 8.23 14.16 -16.29
CA GLU A 129 7.60 14.65 -17.52
C GLU A 129 6.08 14.80 -17.36
N ARG A 130 5.41 13.83 -16.75
CA ARG A 130 3.96 13.94 -16.47
C ARG A 130 3.64 15.14 -15.58
N ALA A 131 4.42 15.37 -14.52
CA ALA A 131 4.22 16.51 -13.64
C ALA A 131 4.44 17.84 -14.36
N ARG A 132 5.50 17.94 -15.18
CA ARG A 132 5.79 19.13 -16.00
C ARG A 132 4.70 19.38 -17.03
N TYR A 133 4.27 18.35 -17.74
CA TYR A 133 3.21 18.43 -18.73
C TYR A 133 1.90 18.89 -18.09
N GLY A 134 1.44 18.20 -17.04
CA GLY A 134 0.18 18.55 -16.38
C GLY A 134 0.17 19.97 -15.81
N LEU A 135 1.28 20.44 -15.23
CA LEU A 135 1.37 21.82 -14.76
C LEU A 135 1.46 22.82 -15.93
N SER A 136 2.11 22.48 -17.05
CA SER A 136 2.14 23.36 -18.23
C SER A 136 0.76 23.52 -18.84
N ASP A 137 0.02 22.41 -18.97
CA ASP A 137 -1.34 22.34 -19.49
C ASP A 137 -2.30 23.19 -18.63
N LEU A 138 -2.27 23.03 -17.31
CA LEU A 138 -3.06 23.84 -16.38
C LEU A 138 -2.78 25.35 -16.47
N LEU A 139 -1.53 25.74 -16.75
CA LEU A 139 -1.19 27.15 -16.93
C LEU A 139 -1.70 27.71 -18.25
N ASP A 140 -1.77 26.90 -19.30
CA ASP A 140 -2.34 27.29 -20.59
C ASP A 140 -3.87 27.38 -20.49
N ASP A 141 -4.51 26.44 -19.80
CA ASP A 141 -5.95 26.49 -19.47
C ASP A 141 -6.29 27.75 -18.66
N LEU A 142 -5.50 28.05 -17.62
CA LEU A 142 -5.70 29.26 -16.79
C LEU A 142 -5.61 30.54 -17.61
N ALA A 143 -4.72 30.59 -18.60
CA ALA A 143 -4.56 31.74 -19.48
C ALA A 143 -5.69 31.85 -20.52
N GLY A 144 -6.28 30.71 -20.92
CA GLY A 144 -7.30 30.64 -21.97
C GLY A 144 -8.74 30.78 -21.48
N THR A 145 -9.04 30.43 -20.23
CA THR A 145 -10.42 30.47 -19.73
C THR A 145 -10.88 31.90 -19.40
N THR A 146 -12.13 32.19 -19.76
CA THR A 146 -12.83 33.43 -19.39
C THR A 146 -13.94 33.19 -18.37
N ASP A 147 -14.23 31.93 -18.03
CA ASP A 147 -15.26 31.59 -17.06
C ASP A 147 -14.70 31.72 -15.61
N PRO A 148 -15.33 32.54 -14.75
CA PRO A 148 -14.83 32.73 -13.38
C PRO A 148 -14.85 31.45 -12.52
N GLY A 149 -15.77 30.53 -12.80
CA GLY A 149 -15.87 29.24 -12.10
C GLY A 149 -14.72 28.32 -12.48
N GLU A 150 -14.48 28.13 -13.78
CA GLU A 150 -13.33 27.38 -14.31
C GLU A 150 -12.02 27.96 -13.78
N GLN A 151 -11.85 29.28 -13.83
CA GLN A 151 -10.66 29.93 -13.28
C GLN A 151 -10.46 29.59 -11.79
N ALA A 152 -11.52 29.59 -10.97
CA ALA A 152 -11.40 29.25 -9.56
C ALA A 152 -10.93 27.80 -9.36
N PHE A 153 -11.45 26.85 -10.14
CA PHE A 153 -11.02 25.46 -10.07
C PHE A 153 -9.58 25.26 -10.57
N ILE A 154 -9.24 25.83 -11.73
CA ILE A 154 -7.91 25.71 -12.33
C ILE A 154 -6.85 26.33 -11.41
N ARG A 155 -7.10 27.50 -10.79
CA ARG A 155 -6.13 28.10 -9.86
C ARG A 155 -5.81 27.17 -8.69
N TRP A 156 -6.80 26.42 -8.19
CA TRP A 156 -6.55 25.48 -7.10
C TRP A 156 -5.82 24.22 -7.54
N GLU A 157 -6.10 23.74 -8.75
CA GLU A 157 -5.32 22.67 -9.36
C GLU A 157 -3.87 23.10 -9.63
N VAL A 158 -3.63 24.32 -10.11
CA VAL A 158 -2.28 24.88 -10.33
C VAL A 158 -1.49 24.91 -9.01
N VAL A 159 -2.08 25.38 -7.91
CA VAL A 159 -1.40 25.39 -6.60
C VAL A 159 -1.04 23.97 -6.16
N GLN A 160 -1.98 23.02 -6.26
CA GLN A 160 -1.71 21.64 -5.86
C GLN A 160 -0.66 20.96 -6.77
N ALA A 161 -0.75 21.16 -8.09
CA ALA A 161 0.20 20.62 -9.05
C ALA A 161 1.61 21.20 -8.85
N ALA A 162 1.72 22.52 -8.63
CA ALA A 162 2.99 23.18 -8.31
C ALA A 162 3.59 22.67 -6.99
N ALA A 163 2.77 22.53 -5.94
CA ALA A 163 3.22 21.98 -4.66
C ALA A 163 3.76 20.54 -4.81
N ARG A 164 3.02 19.67 -5.54
CA ARG A 164 3.44 18.28 -5.78
C ARG A 164 4.69 18.20 -6.66
N ALA A 165 4.83 19.05 -7.66
CA ALA A 165 6.02 19.12 -8.50
C ALA A 165 7.25 19.53 -7.68
N ALA A 166 7.13 20.58 -6.86
CA ALA A 166 8.21 21.04 -5.98
C ALA A 166 8.65 19.95 -4.98
N LEU A 167 7.70 19.31 -4.30
CA LEU A 167 7.98 18.20 -3.38
C LEU A 167 8.61 17.00 -4.10
N GLY A 168 8.16 16.70 -5.32
CA GLY A 168 8.70 15.63 -6.15
C GLY A 168 10.17 15.86 -6.53
N VAL A 169 10.50 17.06 -7.02
CA VAL A 169 11.89 17.47 -7.33
C VAL A 169 12.75 17.46 -6.06
N GLY A 170 12.20 17.94 -4.95
CA GLY A 170 12.88 18.00 -3.65
C GLY A 170 13.01 16.66 -2.92
N ARG A 171 12.52 15.55 -3.50
CA ARG A 171 12.47 14.21 -2.86
C ARG A 171 11.85 14.28 -1.47
N ARG A 172 10.70 14.96 -1.37
CA ARG A 172 9.92 15.07 -0.14
C ARG A 172 8.65 14.24 -0.23
N TRP A 173 8.20 13.81 0.95
CA TRP A 173 6.89 13.17 1.07
C TRP A 173 5.80 14.13 0.60
N GLN A 174 4.67 13.57 0.21
CA GLN A 174 3.49 14.30 -0.18
C GLN A 174 2.40 14.10 0.87
N GLY A 175 1.29 14.80 0.66
CA GLY A 175 0.06 14.60 1.41
C GLY A 175 -1.16 14.89 0.56
N SER A 176 -2.30 14.88 1.23
CA SER A 176 -3.59 15.31 0.70
C SER A 176 -4.17 16.41 1.57
N GLY A 177 -4.95 17.31 0.97
CA GLY A 177 -5.56 18.45 1.67
C GLY A 177 -4.54 19.24 2.52
N LYS A 178 -4.82 19.36 3.82
CA LYS A 178 -3.97 20.07 4.79
C LYS A 178 -2.52 19.57 4.82
N TRP A 179 -2.30 18.28 4.57
CA TRP A 179 -0.97 17.69 4.62
C TRP A 179 -0.11 18.08 3.43
N LEU A 180 -0.69 18.28 2.23
CA LEU A 180 0.09 18.76 1.09
C LEU A 180 0.74 20.12 1.39
N LEU A 181 -0.02 21.04 2.00
CA LEU A 181 0.50 22.34 2.40
C LEU A 181 1.53 22.24 3.53
N ARG A 182 1.34 21.33 4.50
CA ARG A 182 2.32 21.11 5.59
C ARG A 182 3.65 20.59 5.06
N GLU A 183 3.63 19.61 4.15
CA GLU A 183 4.85 19.12 3.49
C GLU A 183 5.55 20.25 2.73
N LEU A 184 4.78 21.03 1.97
CA LEU A 184 5.34 22.15 1.22
C LEU A 184 5.97 23.18 2.16
N ARG A 185 5.30 23.56 3.24
CA ARG A 185 5.86 24.51 4.23
C ARG A 185 7.10 23.98 4.93
N ALA A 186 7.14 22.69 5.24
CA ALA A 186 8.32 22.07 5.83
C ALA A 186 9.50 22.04 4.84
N HIS A 187 9.23 21.94 3.54
CA HIS A 187 10.25 21.89 2.50
C HIS A 187 10.72 23.26 2.00
N ASP A 188 9.78 24.12 1.63
CA ASP A 188 9.96 25.44 1.00
C ASP A 188 8.83 26.38 1.48
N PRO A 189 8.96 26.97 2.69
CA PRO A 189 7.92 27.84 3.26
C PRO A 189 7.67 29.08 2.41
N ALA A 190 8.72 29.61 1.76
CA ALA A 190 8.59 30.76 0.87
C ALA A 190 7.72 30.43 -0.35
N LEU A 191 7.94 29.28 -0.99
CA LEU A 191 7.08 28.84 -2.09
C LEU A 191 5.64 28.60 -1.65
N ALA A 192 5.42 28.04 -0.46
CA ALA A 192 4.07 27.86 0.08
C ALA A 192 3.33 29.20 0.20
N ASP A 193 3.99 30.21 0.75
CA ASP A 193 3.40 31.54 0.93
C ASP A 193 3.23 32.28 -0.40
N GLU A 194 4.17 32.14 -1.35
CA GLU A 194 4.06 32.67 -2.71
C GLU A 194 2.84 32.08 -3.43
N LEU A 195 2.65 30.75 -3.42
CA LEU A 195 1.52 30.10 -4.08
C LEU A 195 0.18 30.50 -3.47
N LEU A 196 0.08 30.54 -2.14
CA LEU A 196 -1.15 30.91 -1.44
C LEU A 196 -1.51 32.38 -1.67
N SER A 197 -0.55 33.30 -1.58
CA SER A 197 -0.81 34.74 -1.77
C SER A 197 -1.04 35.12 -3.24
N ALA A 198 -0.64 34.26 -4.18
CA ALA A 198 -0.88 34.43 -5.60
C ALA A 198 -2.19 33.78 -6.07
N HIS A 199 -2.86 32.97 -5.24
CA HIS A 199 -4.02 32.17 -5.63
C HIS A 199 -5.12 32.97 -6.34
N ASP A 200 -5.43 34.18 -5.87
CA ASP A 200 -6.50 35.01 -6.42
C ASP A 200 -6.06 35.91 -7.60
N ASP A 201 -4.78 35.86 -7.96
CA ASP A 201 -4.20 36.62 -9.09
C ASP A 201 -3.61 35.62 -10.12
N PRO A 202 -4.33 35.34 -11.21
CA PRO A 202 -3.90 34.38 -12.23
C PRO A 202 -2.49 34.65 -12.79
N ALA A 203 -2.13 35.93 -12.96
CA ALA A 203 -0.84 36.31 -13.51
C ALA A 203 0.29 36.02 -12.51
N ARG A 204 0.09 36.38 -11.23
CA ARG A 204 1.05 36.05 -10.16
C ARG A 204 1.15 34.54 -9.96
N LEU A 205 0.03 33.82 -9.97
CA LEU A 205 0.03 32.38 -9.79
C LEU A 205 0.80 31.68 -10.91
N THR A 206 0.57 32.11 -12.15
CA THR A 206 1.30 31.64 -13.33
C THR A 206 2.80 31.87 -13.19
N ALA A 207 3.21 33.06 -12.72
CA ALA A 207 4.63 33.39 -12.52
C ALA A 207 5.28 32.48 -11.47
N VAL A 208 4.62 32.23 -10.32
CA VAL A 208 5.14 31.37 -9.25
C VAL A 208 5.22 29.91 -9.73
N ALA A 209 4.16 29.39 -10.34
CA ALA A 209 4.13 28.03 -10.89
C ALA A 209 5.18 27.82 -11.99
N SER A 210 5.43 28.84 -12.83
CA SER A 210 6.48 28.80 -13.85
C SER A 210 7.88 28.64 -13.23
N LYS A 211 8.17 29.30 -12.10
CA LYS A 211 9.45 29.08 -11.38
C LYS A 211 9.60 27.62 -10.92
N VAL A 212 8.51 26.99 -10.50
CA VAL A 212 8.52 25.56 -10.12
C VAL A 212 8.79 24.69 -11.34
N LEU A 213 8.16 24.98 -12.47
CA LEU A 213 8.46 24.30 -13.74
C LEU A 213 9.93 24.43 -14.12
N GLU A 214 10.52 25.62 -14.04
CA GLU A 214 11.96 25.83 -14.33
C GLU A 214 12.86 24.92 -13.48
N ARG A 215 12.57 24.81 -12.16
CA ARG A 215 13.29 23.87 -11.27
C ARG A 215 13.09 22.41 -11.66
N ALA A 216 11.97 22.07 -12.29
CA ALA A 216 11.65 20.72 -12.77
C ALA A 216 12.16 20.44 -14.20
N GLY A 217 12.74 21.41 -14.90
CA GLY A 217 13.22 21.28 -16.28
C GLY A 217 12.45 22.10 -17.32
N GLY A 218 11.65 23.08 -16.88
CA GLY A 218 10.88 24.00 -17.72
C GLY A 218 9.51 23.44 -18.15
N ARG A 219 8.76 24.28 -18.89
CA ARG A 219 7.50 23.87 -19.53
C ARG A 219 7.69 22.62 -20.41
N LEU A 220 6.64 21.84 -20.53
CA LEU A 220 6.61 20.67 -21.40
C LEU A 220 5.22 20.56 -22.03
N TRP A 221 5.14 20.74 -23.33
CA TRP A 221 3.93 20.48 -24.12
C TRP A 221 4.36 19.85 -25.43
N GLU A 222 5.17 20.57 -26.21
CA GLU A 222 5.79 20.04 -27.41
C GLU A 222 6.74 18.90 -27.04
N GLY A 223 6.60 17.77 -27.73
CA GLY A 223 7.41 16.58 -27.48
C GLY A 223 6.96 15.75 -26.27
N TYR A 224 5.94 16.17 -25.50
CA TYR A 224 5.36 15.28 -24.50
C TYR A 224 4.76 14.05 -25.18
N ARG A 225 5.20 12.87 -24.77
CA ARG A 225 4.66 11.61 -25.24
C ARG A 225 4.46 10.68 -24.05
N ALA A 226 3.21 10.50 -23.65
CA ALA A 226 2.84 9.39 -22.80
C ALA A 226 2.67 8.15 -23.69
N GLU A 227 3.62 7.22 -23.64
CA GLU A 227 3.40 5.91 -24.25
C GLU A 227 2.35 5.15 -23.44
N GLY A 228 1.23 4.88 -24.09
CA GLY A 228 0.16 4.08 -23.55
C GLY A 228 -0.61 3.46 -24.69
N ASP A 229 -0.34 2.20 -24.98
CA ASP A 229 -1.23 1.40 -25.81
C ASP A 229 -1.89 0.34 -24.93
N PRO A 230 -3.10 0.60 -24.41
CA PRO A 230 -3.86 -0.42 -23.70
C PRO A 230 -4.41 -1.49 -24.64
N PHE A 231 -4.36 -1.32 -25.98
CA PHE A 231 -5.13 -2.10 -26.95
C PHE A 231 -4.27 -2.96 -27.89
N HIS A 232 -3.20 -2.44 -28.49
CA HIS A 232 -2.35 -3.18 -29.46
C HIS A 232 -1.09 -3.80 -28.86
N ARG A 233 -1.17 -4.25 -27.60
CA ARG A 233 -0.09 -5.05 -27.01
C ARG A 233 -0.03 -6.41 -27.72
N PRO A 234 1.17 -6.95 -28.02
CA PRO A 234 1.28 -8.24 -28.69
C PRO A 234 0.76 -9.37 -27.81
N LEU A 235 0.00 -10.30 -28.39
CA LEU A 235 -0.35 -11.55 -27.74
C LEU A 235 0.92 -12.40 -27.58
N ARG A 236 1.13 -12.96 -26.39
CA ARG A 236 2.24 -13.88 -26.11
C ARG A 236 1.73 -15.30 -25.99
N HIS A 237 2.29 -16.19 -26.81
CA HIS A 237 2.16 -17.64 -26.63
C HIS A 237 3.30 -18.11 -25.73
N ILE A 238 2.98 -18.76 -24.61
CA ILE A 238 3.94 -19.44 -23.73
C ILE A 238 3.73 -20.94 -23.95
N ALA A 239 4.72 -21.64 -24.51
CA ALA A 239 4.59 -23.07 -24.73
C ALA A 239 4.73 -23.84 -23.41
N ALA A 240 4.11 -25.03 -23.31
CA ALA A 240 4.15 -25.84 -22.09
C ALA A 240 5.58 -26.24 -21.64
N GLY A 241 6.54 -26.31 -22.58
CA GLY A 241 7.94 -26.60 -22.29
C GLY A 241 8.77 -25.39 -21.83
N GLU A 242 8.20 -24.19 -21.84
CA GLU A 242 8.89 -22.92 -21.52
C GLU A 242 8.58 -22.40 -20.12
N LEU A 243 7.92 -23.22 -19.30
CA LEU A 243 7.57 -22.85 -17.93
C LEU A 243 8.84 -22.63 -17.09
N SER A 244 8.91 -21.50 -16.39
CA SER A 244 10.06 -21.17 -15.54
C SER A 244 9.96 -21.84 -14.18
N GLY A 245 11.02 -22.55 -13.78
CA GLY A 245 11.19 -23.09 -12.43
C GLY A 245 11.79 -22.10 -11.42
N GLU A 246 12.11 -20.86 -11.84
CA GLU A 246 12.64 -19.80 -10.99
C GLU A 246 11.56 -19.20 -10.07
N THR A 247 11.00 -20.06 -9.24
CA THR A 247 9.99 -19.75 -8.24
C THR A 247 10.40 -20.37 -6.90
N ALA A 248 9.82 -19.89 -5.80
CA ALA A 248 10.05 -20.50 -4.50
C ALA A 248 9.57 -21.95 -4.51
N GLN A 249 10.49 -22.89 -4.34
CA GLN A 249 10.19 -24.31 -4.30
C GLN A 249 10.00 -24.80 -2.86
N SER A 250 9.17 -25.82 -2.68
CA SER A 250 9.08 -26.56 -1.42
C SER A 250 9.40 -28.02 -1.70
N SER A 251 9.93 -28.73 -0.70
CA SER A 251 10.19 -30.17 -0.87
C SER A 251 8.90 -30.88 -1.28
N GLY A 252 8.96 -31.69 -2.34
CA GLY A 252 7.80 -32.40 -2.90
C GLY A 252 6.82 -31.54 -3.72
N MET A 253 7.04 -30.23 -3.85
CA MET A 253 6.19 -29.34 -4.65
C MET A 253 7.01 -28.58 -5.68
N ARG A 254 6.77 -28.87 -6.96
CA ARG A 254 7.42 -28.20 -8.08
C ARG A 254 6.49 -27.14 -8.66
N ARG A 255 6.88 -25.88 -8.48
CA ARG A 255 6.16 -24.69 -8.93
C ARG A 255 6.77 -24.14 -10.20
N LEU A 256 5.92 -23.86 -11.18
CA LEU A 256 6.30 -23.50 -12.54
C LEU A 256 5.50 -22.27 -12.97
N ALA A 257 6.18 -21.17 -13.33
CA ALA A 257 5.53 -19.96 -13.81
C ALA A 257 5.34 -20.01 -15.34
N ALA A 258 4.12 -19.75 -15.80
CA ALA A 258 3.80 -19.56 -17.22
C ALA A 258 3.71 -18.06 -17.56
N ILE A 259 2.89 -17.33 -16.80
CA ILE A 259 2.61 -15.91 -16.99
C ILE A 259 3.08 -15.17 -15.75
N SER A 260 4.00 -14.24 -15.89
CA SER A 260 4.46 -13.33 -14.85
C SER A 260 5.07 -12.08 -15.49
N GLY A 261 5.52 -11.14 -14.67
CA GLY A 261 6.33 -10.02 -15.15
C GLY A 261 7.59 -10.49 -15.86
N ALA A 262 8.28 -11.49 -15.31
CA ALA A 262 9.52 -12.04 -15.85
C ALA A 262 9.30 -12.85 -17.14
N THR A 263 8.23 -13.65 -17.24
CA THR A 263 8.02 -14.53 -18.42
C THR A 263 7.27 -13.83 -19.55
N ALA A 264 6.23 -13.05 -19.22
CA ALA A 264 5.29 -12.50 -20.19
C ALA A 264 5.16 -10.97 -20.15
N GLY A 265 5.86 -10.29 -19.24
CA GLY A 265 5.67 -8.85 -19.01
C GLY A 265 4.31 -8.54 -18.37
N SER A 266 3.69 -9.51 -17.69
CA SER A 266 2.44 -9.28 -16.97
C SER A 266 2.66 -8.31 -15.81
N SER A 267 1.63 -7.54 -15.47
CA SER A 267 1.67 -6.55 -14.38
C SER A 267 0.53 -6.73 -13.37
N ARG A 268 -0.45 -7.58 -13.68
CA ARG A 268 -1.65 -7.79 -12.85
C ARG A 268 -1.95 -9.25 -12.54
N LEU A 269 -1.39 -10.16 -13.33
CA LEU A 269 -1.64 -11.58 -13.22
C LEU A 269 -0.31 -12.33 -13.19
N TRP A 270 -0.13 -13.18 -12.20
CA TRP A 270 0.79 -14.30 -12.28
C TRP A 270 -0.02 -15.57 -12.49
N MET A 271 0.42 -16.50 -13.32
CA MET A 271 -0.22 -17.79 -13.51
C MET A 271 0.82 -18.88 -13.78
N GLY A 272 0.61 -20.05 -13.20
CA GLY A 272 1.54 -21.16 -13.27
C GLY A 272 0.91 -22.48 -12.90
N GLN A 273 1.74 -23.51 -12.77
CA GLN A 273 1.35 -24.84 -12.33
C GLN A 273 2.12 -25.21 -11.06
N THR A 274 1.46 -25.95 -10.18
CA THR A 274 2.13 -26.66 -9.08
C THR A 274 1.88 -28.15 -9.21
N HIS A 275 2.98 -28.90 -9.24
CA HIS A 275 2.99 -30.35 -9.18
C HIS A 275 3.29 -30.76 -7.74
N VAL A 276 2.34 -31.42 -7.09
CA VAL A 276 2.44 -31.87 -5.71
C VAL A 276 2.62 -33.38 -5.70
N ALA A 277 3.82 -33.82 -5.31
CA ALA A 277 4.17 -35.23 -5.26
C ALA A 277 3.24 -36.02 -4.33
N PRO A 278 3.15 -37.36 -4.49
CA PRO A 278 2.38 -38.19 -3.59
C PRO A 278 2.79 -38.01 -2.12
N ALA A 279 1.85 -38.20 -1.19
CA ALA A 279 2.05 -38.11 0.25
C ALA A 279 2.81 -36.85 0.72
N THR A 280 2.55 -35.71 0.07
CA THR A 280 3.27 -34.46 0.31
C THR A 280 2.39 -33.43 1.01
N ARG A 281 2.99 -32.66 1.92
CA ARG A 281 2.36 -31.52 2.60
C ARG A 281 3.31 -30.31 2.53
N SER A 282 2.77 -29.11 2.26
CA SER A 282 3.51 -27.85 2.43
C SER A 282 3.68 -27.46 3.89
N SER A 283 4.62 -26.57 4.18
CA SER A 283 4.59 -25.78 5.41
C SER A 283 3.30 -24.96 5.49
N ASP A 284 2.93 -24.56 6.71
CA ASP A 284 1.86 -23.58 6.93
C ASP A 284 2.37 -22.22 6.44
N HIS A 285 1.57 -21.50 5.64
CA HIS A 285 2.01 -20.27 4.99
C HIS A 285 0.84 -19.36 4.58
N HIS A 286 1.15 -18.13 4.19
CA HIS A 286 0.21 -17.26 3.47
C HIS A 286 0.89 -16.60 2.26
N HIS A 287 0.07 -16.08 1.33
CA HIS A 287 0.55 -15.48 0.07
C HIS A 287 0.70 -13.95 0.14
N GLY A 288 0.95 -13.40 1.33
CA GLY A 288 0.97 -11.95 1.55
C GLY A 288 -0.31 -11.27 1.06
N ALA A 289 -0.16 -10.18 0.30
CA ALA A 289 -1.26 -9.42 -0.29
C ALA A 289 -1.92 -10.11 -1.50
N SER A 290 -1.45 -11.29 -1.92
CA SER A 290 -1.89 -11.97 -3.13
C SER A 290 -3.24 -12.64 -2.94
N GLU A 291 -4.19 -12.33 -3.82
CA GLU A 291 -5.34 -13.19 -4.07
C GLU A 291 -4.86 -14.39 -4.87
N THR A 292 -5.21 -15.61 -4.46
CA THR A 292 -4.81 -16.82 -5.16
C THR A 292 -6.03 -17.61 -5.60
N ALA A 293 -6.14 -17.88 -6.90
CA ALA A 293 -7.11 -18.81 -7.45
C ALA A 293 -6.38 -20.08 -7.90
N ILE A 294 -6.94 -21.23 -7.57
CA ILE A 294 -6.37 -22.54 -7.88
C ILE A 294 -7.42 -23.33 -8.64
N TYR A 295 -7.04 -23.96 -9.75
CA TYR A 295 -7.86 -24.89 -10.50
C TYR A 295 -7.19 -26.27 -10.49
N VAL A 296 -7.94 -27.30 -10.08
CA VAL A 296 -7.41 -28.66 -10.01
C VAL A 296 -7.46 -29.33 -11.38
N VAL A 297 -6.29 -29.69 -11.91
CA VAL A 297 -6.15 -30.37 -13.21
C VAL A 297 -6.23 -31.88 -13.04
N SER A 298 -5.51 -32.43 -12.06
CA SER A 298 -5.47 -33.87 -11.76
C SER A 298 -5.15 -34.14 -10.29
N GLY A 299 -5.45 -35.37 -9.84
CA GLY A 299 -5.30 -35.78 -8.43
C GLY A 299 -6.41 -35.22 -7.54
N THR A 300 -6.24 -35.39 -6.23
CA THR A 300 -7.23 -34.99 -5.20
C THR A 300 -6.53 -34.26 -4.05
N PRO A 301 -6.02 -33.04 -4.27
CA PRO A 301 -5.33 -32.28 -3.23
C PRO A 301 -6.31 -31.79 -2.17
N SER A 302 -5.80 -31.62 -0.95
CA SER A 302 -6.52 -31.02 0.17
C SER A 302 -5.95 -29.65 0.51
N PHE A 303 -6.82 -28.70 0.85
CA PHE A 303 -6.46 -27.38 1.33
C PHE A 303 -6.91 -27.24 2.77
N VAL A 304 -5.97 -27.01 3.70
CA VAL A 304 -6.25 -26.95 5.13
C VAL A 304 -5.98 -25.56 5.67
N PHE A 305 -6.91 -25.01 6.43
CA PHE A 305 -6.86 -23.66 6.99
C PHE A 305 -7.62 -23.63 8.33
N LEU A 306 -7.54 -22.53 9.08
CA LEU A 306 -8.33 -22.36 10.31
C LEU A 306 -9.64 -21.63 10.02
N GLU A 307 -10.73 -22.18 10.55
CA GLU A 307 -12.02 -21.51 10.68
C GLU A 307 -12.44 -21.59 12.14
N ASP A 308 -12.74 -20.45 12.77
CA ASP A 308 -13.10 -20.37 14.20
C ASP A 308 -12.10 -21.04 15.15
N GLY A 309 -10.81 -21.06 14.78
CA GLY A 309 -9.73 -21.67 15.57
C GLY A 309 -9.58 -23.19 15.39
N GLU A 310 -10.40 -23.82 14.55
CA GLU A 310 -10.32 -25.24 14.24
C GLU A 310 -9.84 -25.48 12.81
N GLU A 311 -9.09 -26.58 12.59
CA GLU A 311 -8.66 -26.95 11.25
C GLU A 311 -9.85 -27.40 10.40
N ARG A 312 -10.03 -26.73 9.26
CA ARG A 312 -10.94 -27.11 8.19
C ARG A 312 -10.15 -27.62 7.01
N ARG A 313 -10.71 -28.66 6.37
CA ARG A 313 -10.15 -29.28 5.17
C ARG A 313 -11.14 -29.16 4.02
N HIS A 314 -10.64 -28.73 2.87
CA HIS A 314 -11.32 -28.81 1.58
C HIS A 314 -10.59 -29.81 0.69
N ASP A 315 -11.18 -30.99 0.50
CA ASP A 315 -10.71 -31.98 -0.46
C ASP A 315 -11.27 -31.64 -1.83
N ALA A 316 -10.38 -31.32 -2.76
CA ALA A 316 -10.73 -30.92 -4.12
C ALA A 316 -10.49 -32.06 -5.10
N ARG A 317 -11.23 -32.06 -6.21
CA ARG A 317 -11.07 -33.02 -7.32
C ARG A 317 -10.90 -32.27 -8.65
N PRO A 318 -10.52 -32.96 -9.74
CA PRO A 318 -10.33 -32.30 -11.03
C PRO A 318 -11.59 -31.54 -11.47
N GLY A 319 -11.40 -30.29 -11.90
CA GLY A 319 -12.49 -29.37 -12.26
C GLY A 319 -12.90 -28.38 -11.17
N ASP A 320 -12.47 -28.60 -9.91
CA ASP A 320 -12.80 -27.70 -8.81
C ASP A 320 -11.88 -26.46 -8.79
N TYR A 321 -12.39 -25.39 -8.19
CA TYR A 321 -11.68 -24.13 -7.95
C TYR A 321 -11.55 -23.87 -6.46
N ILE A 322 -10.39 -23.37 -6.04
CA ILE A 322 -10.13 -22.90 -4.68
C ILE A 322 -9.70 -21.45 -4.74
N PHE A 323 -10.25 -20.63 -3.85
CA PHE A 323 -9.83 -19.25 -3.67
C PHE A 323 -9.20 -19.09 -2.30
N VAL A 324 -7.97 -18.59 -2.27
CA VAL A 324 -7.28 -18.22 -1.04
C VAL A 324 -7.19 -16.69 -1.00
N PRO A 325 -7.91 -16.04 -0.07
CA PRO A 325 -7.81 -14.61 0.13
C PRO A 325 -6.42 -14.18 0.61
N PRO A 326 -6.06 -12.88 0.47
CA PRO A 326 -4.82 -12.34 1.01
C PRO A 326 -4.66 -12.66 2.50
N TYR A 327 -3.42 -12.94 2.90
CA TYR A 327 -2.99 -13.21 4.27
C TYR A 327 -3.62 -14.40 4.98
N VAL A 328 -4.46 -15.21 4.33
CA VAL A 328 -5.06 -16.40 4.97
C VAL A 328 -3.98 -17.48 5.17
N PRO A 329 -3.67 -17.86 6.43
CA PRO A 329 -2.83 -19.01 6.71
C PRO A 329 -3.48 -20.29 6.20
N HIS A 330 -2.75 -21.05 5.41
CA HIS A 330 -3.20 -22.33 4.90
C HIS A 330 -2.02 -23.25 4.62
N ARG A 331 -2.33 -24.51 4.34
CA ARG A 331 -1.40 -25.48 3.79
C ARG A 331 -2.06 -26.30 2.71
N GLU A 332 -1.23 -26.80 1.82
CA GLU A 332 -1.62 -27.60 0.67
C GLU A 332 -1.10 -29.01 0.87
N GLU A 333 -1.93 -30.00 0.63
CA GLU A 333 -1.59 -31.41 0.81
C GLU A 333 -1.99 -32.23 -0.40
N ASN A 334 -1.21 -33.26 -0.70
CA ASN A 334 -1.61 -34.37 -1.55
C ASN A 334 -1.56 -35.65 -0.71
N PRO A 335 -2.70 -36.10 -0.14
CA PRO A 335 -2.73 -37.27 0.72
C PRO A 335 -2.61 -38.60 -0.04
N ASP A 336 -2.80 -38.61 -1.37
CA ASP A 336 -2.68 -39.83 -2.16
C ASP A 336 -1.23 -40.35 -2.11
N PRO A 337 -0.99 -41.62 -1.73
CA PRO A 337 0.36 -42.16 -1.58
C PRO A 337 1.04 -42.52 -2.91
N SER A 338 0.32 -42.46 -4.03
CA SER A 338 0.77 -42.96 -5.33
C SER A 338 0.60 -42.00 -6.50
N GLN A 339 -0.38 -41.10 -6.45
CA GLN A 339 -0.72 -40.19 -7.54
C GLN A 339 -0.24 -38.76 -7.26
N GLU A 340 0.33 -38.12 -8.28
CA GLU A 340 0.63 -36.69 -8.26
C GLU A 340 -0.68 -35.88 -8.37
N ALA A 341 -0.76 -34.78 -7.63
CA ALA A 341 -1.78 -33.75 -7.86
C ALA A 341 -1.18 -32.59 -8.66
N VAL A 342 -1.90 -32.13 -9.69
CA VAL A 342 -1.48 -30.99 -10.53
C VAL A 342 -2.54 -29.92 -10.46
N VAL A 343 -2.13 -28.70 -10.12
CA VAL A 343 -3.01 -27.54 -10.04
C VAL A 343 -2.48 -26.38 -10.87
N VAL A 344 -3.38 -25.61 -11.49
CA VAL A 344 -3.07 -24.31 -12.09
C VAL A 344 -3.35 -23.25 -11.03
N ILE A 345 -2.42 -22.33 -10.84
CA ILE A 345 -2.52 -21.26 -9.85
C ILE A 345 -2.46 -19.92 -10.56
N ALA A 346 -3.38 -19.02 -10.25
CA ALA A 346 -3.37 -17.63 -10.66
C ALA A 346 -3.26 -16.73 -9.42
N ARG A 347 -2.50 -15.64 -9.52
CA ARG A 347 -2.21 -14.70 -8.43
C ARG A 347 -2.29 -13.24 -8.90
N SER A 348 -2.74 -12.34 -8.02
CA SER A 348 -2.83 -10.91 -8.32
C SER A 348 -1.47 -10.17 -8.25
N THR A 349 -0.48 -10.78 -7.60
CA THR A 349 0.90 -10.27 -7.51
C THR A 349 1.79 -10.88 -8.59
N GLN A 350 2.85 -10.17 -9.00
CA GLN A 350 3.80 -10.68 -10.01
C GLN A 350 4.80 -11.69 -9.46
N GLU A 351 4.91 -11.76 -8.14
CA GLU A 351 5.73 -12.74 -7.43
C GLU A 351 4.82 -13.80 -6.80
N ALA A 352 5.31 -15.04 -6.79
CA ALA A 352 4.70 -16.13 -6.04
C ALA A 352 5.07 -16.00 -4.55
N ILE A 353 4.52 -14.97 -3.89
CA ILE A 353 4.76 -14.69 -2.47
C ILE A 353 4.39 -15.93 -1.64
N VAL A 354 5.32 -16.38 -0.80
CA VAL A 354 5.10 -17.43 0.20
C VAL A 354 5.80 -17.00 1.48
N VAL A 355 5.01 -16.73 2.51
CA VAL A 355 5.51 -16.41 3.85
C VAL A 355 5.22 -17.62 4.74
N ASN A 356 6.28 -18.34 5.12
CA ASN A 356 6.17 -19.50 6.00
C ASN A 356 5.84 -19.06 7.42
N LEU A 357 4.94 -19.80 8.06
CA LEU A 357 4.50 -19.62 9.44
C LEU A 357 4.93 -20.81 10.29
N PRO A 358 5.18 -20.62 11.60
CA PRO A 358 5.38 -21.73 12.54
C PRO A 358 4.12 -22.60 12.69
N SER A 359 2.92 -22.03 12.52
CA SER A 359 1.65 -22.76 12.51
C SER A 359 0.56 -22.03 11.74
N LEU A 360 -0.57 -22.69 11.44
CA LEU A 360 -1.76 -22.01 10.89
C LEU A 360 -2.34 -20.91 11.80
N ALA A 361 -2.03 -20.93 13.10
CA ALA A 361 -2.52 -19.92 14.05
C ALA A 361 -1.69 -18.63 14.06
N GLY A 362 -0.56 -18.59 13.34
CA GLY A 362 0.41 -17.51 13.39
C GLY A 362 1.72 -17.97 14.00
#